data_AF-A0A7C5DL71-F1
#
_entry.id   AF-A0A7C5DL71-F1
#
_cell.length_a   1.000
_cell.length_b   1.000
_cell.length_c   1.000
_cell.angle_alpha   90.00
_cell.angle_beta   90.00
_cell.angle_gamma   90.00
#
_symmetry.space_group_name_H-M   'P 1'
#
loop_
_entity.id
_entity.type
_entity.pdbx_description
1 polymer ?
#
loop_
_entity_poly.entity_id
_entity_poly.type
_entity_poly.pdbx_seq_one_letter_code
_entity_poly.pdbx_strand_id
1 'polypeptide(L)'
;MNKHAFFQKQNSILKIIVVLFGLLISTTVQIKLFLLIFFLTLVYLIISPAVIFVWLKTILKLLPFLFSFFLLGIIFNIPFDEQILVVLRILFILLLSVFLASTNSIESILACFPMRKANSNFFFFLVATISFVPIFIKYYQIEKKKDKNILRIIENAFFSSFRKINEVEISSKERINTPIPKQDFWNIPNFSLLLLIAGYVILLSI
;
A
#
# COMPACT_ATOMS: atom_id res chain seq x y z
N MET A 1 -15.76 10.86 13.77
CA MET A 1 -15.21 9.53 14.07
C MET A 1 -14.15 9.19 13.02
N ASN A 2 -12.92 8.87 13.43
CA ASN A 2 -11.81 8.63 12.51
C ASN A 2 -12.16 7.43 11.61
N LYS A 3 -12.35 7.63 10.30
CA LYS A 3 -13.01 6.68 9.38
C LYS A 3 -12.30 5.33 9.25
N HIS A 4 -11.07 5.25 9.74
CA HIS A 4 -10.21 4.05 9.72
C HIS A 4 -9.74 3.61 11.12
N ALA A 5 -10.38 4.09 12.20
CA ALA A 5 -9.92 3.83 13.57
C ALA A 5 -9.72 2.35 13.91
N PHE A 6 -10.56 1.46 13.36
CA PHE A 6 -10.44 0.02 13.55
C PHE A 6 -9.17 -0.54 12.90
N PHE A 7 -8.96 -0.26 11.61
CA PHE A 7 -7.79 -0.76 10.87
C PHE A 7 -6.49 -0.07 11.29
N GLN A 8 -6.50 1.17 11.77
CA GLN A 8 -5.29 1.83 12.27
C GLN A 8 -4.71 1.19 13.54
N LYS A 9 -5.55 0.49 14.33
CA LYS A 9 -5.14 -0.27 15.52
C LYS A 9 -4.55 -1.65 15.20
N GLN A 10 -4.61 -2.06 13.94
CA GLN A 10 -4.07 -3.35 13.51
C GLN A 10 -2.56 -3.29 13.30
N ASN A 11 -1.91 -4.40 13.58
CA ASN A 11 -0.50 -4.63 13.35
C ASN A 11 -0.18 -4.54 11.84
N SER A 12 0.76 -3.66 11.48
CA SER A 12 1.14 -3.46 10.08
C SER A 12 1.77 -4.69 9.43
N ILE A 13 2.50 -5.53 10.18
CA ILE A 13 3.09 -6.79 9.66
C ILE A 13 1.97 -7.74 9.24
N LEU A 14 0.96 -7.92 10.09
CA LEU A 14 -0.17 -8.80 9.78
C LEU A 14 -0.89 -8.36 8.50
N LYS A 15 -1.08 -7.05 8.28
CA LYS A 15 -1.65 -6.55 7.02
C LYS A 15 -0.76 -6.83 5.82
N ILE A 16 0.55 -6.65 5.95
CA ILE A 16 1.50 -6.98 4.89
C ILE A 16 1.41 -8.46 4.55
N ILE A 17 1.33 -9.34 5.56
CA ILE A 17 1.14 -10.77 5.37
C ILE A 17 -0.15 -11.05 4.60
N VAL A 18 -1.30 -10.47 5.00
CA VAL A 18 -2.57 -10.62 4.26
C VAL A 18 -2.43 -10.22 2.79
N VAL A 19 -1.77 -9.09 2.53
CA VAL A 19 -1.57 -8.60 1.17
C VAL A 19 -0.68 -9.56 0.38
N LEU A 20 0.44 -10.01 0.94
CA LEU A 20 1.34 -10.96 0.28
C LEU A 20 0.64 -12.29 -0.03
N PHE A 21 -0.10 -12.85 0.94
CA PHE A 21 -0.92 -14.04 0.71
C PHE A 21 -1.97 -13.80 -0.38
N GLY A 22 -2.68 -12.68 -0.33
CA GLY A 22 -3.66 -12.31 -1.35
C GLY A 22 -3.05 -12.18 -2.75
N LEU A 23 -1.83 -11.64 -2.86
CA LEU A 23 -1.10 -11.58 -4.13
C LEU A 23 -0.77 -12.97 -4.67
N LEU A 24 -0.24 -13.86 -3.82
CA LEU A 24 0.06 -15.25 -4.19
C LEU A 24 -1.22 -15.99 -4.62
N ILE A 25 -2.29 -15.85 -3.86
CA ILE A 25 -3.60 -16.44 -4.17
C ILE A 25 -4.11 -15.95 -5.53
N SER A 26 -4.04 -14.64 -5.77
CA SER A 26 -4.59 -14.04 -6.99
C SER A 26 -3.93 -14.56 -8.27
N THR A 27 -2.69 -15.01 -8.19
CA THR A 27 -1.92 -15.49 -9.34
C THR A 27 -2.00 -17.00 -9.52
N THR A 28 -2.06 -17.77 -8.44
CA THR A 28 -1.88 -19.23 -8.47
C THR A 28 -3.17 -20.04 -8.38
N VAL A 29 -4.24 -19.47 -7.83
CA VAL A 29 -5.42 -20.25 -7.44
C VAL A 29 -6.46 -20.33 -8.56
N GLN A 30 -7.21 -21.44 -8.57
CA GLN A 30 -8.35 -21.65 -9.46
C GLN A 30 -9.41 -20.57 -9.29
N ILE A 31 -10.12 -20.25 -10.37
CA ILE A 31 -11.07 -19.12 -10.41
C ILE A 31 -12.16 -19.18 -9.33
N LYS A 32 -12.70 -20.37 -9.04
CA LYS A 32 -13.77 -20.55 -8.03
C LYS A 32 -13.29 -20.16 -6.63
N LEU A 33 -12.13 -20.68 -6.23
CA LEU A 33 -11.51 -20.37 -4.94
C LEU A 33 -11.07 -18.90 -4.88
N PHE A 34 -10.52 -18.36 -5.97
CA PHE A 34 -10.19 -16.94 -6.07
C PHE A 34 -11.43 -16.05 -5.83
N LEU A 35 -12.56 -16.33 -6.48
CA LEU A 35 -13.79 -15.56 -6.31
C LEU A 35 -14.30 -15.60 -4.86
N LEU A 36 -14.19 -16.76 -4.19
CA LEU A 36 -14.60 -16.90 -2.81
C LEU A 36 -13.68 -16.11 -1.87
N ILE A 37 -12.37 -16.13 -2.11
CA ILE A 37 -11.39 -15.34 -1.35
C ILE A 37 -11.60 -13.83 -1.58
N PHE A 38 -11.87 -13.42 -2.83
CA PHE A 38 -12.21 -12.04 -3.14
C PHE A 38 -13.47 -11.62 -2.37
N PHE A 39 -14.53 -12.42 -2.42
CA PHE A 39 -15.76 -12.15 -1.68
C PHE A 39 -15.51 -12.05 -0.17
N LEU A 40 -14.78 -13.00 0.42
CA LEU A 40 -14.41 -12.97 1.84
C LEU A 40 -13.66 -11.69 2.22
N THR A 41 -12.75 -11.24 1.36
CA THR A 41 -11.99 -9.99 1.55
C THR A 41 -12.91 -8.77 1.49
N LEU A 42 -13.86 -8.74 0.56
CA LEU A 42 -14.85 -7.67 0.49
C LEU A 42 -15.70 -7.63 1.76
N VAL A 43 -16.19 -8.78 2.24
CA VAL A 43 -16.95 -8.90 3.49
C VAL A 43 -16.16 -8.36 4.67
N TYR A 44 -14.88 -8.72 4.78
CA TYR A 44 -13.98 -8.19 5.80
C TYR A 44 -13.85 -6.65 5.74
N LEU A 45 -13.77 -6.08 4.53
CA LEU A 45 -13.62 -4.63 4.36
C LEU A 45 -14.90 -3.82 4.60
N ILE A 46 -16.07 -4.47 4.72
CA ILE A 46 -17.33 -3.80 5.11
C ILE A 46 -17.18 -3.08 6.46
N ILE A 47 -16.29 -3.53 7.34
CA ILE A 47 -16.01 -2.89 8.64
C ILE A 47 -15.57 -1.42 8.50
N SER A 48 -14.90 -1.06 7.39
CA SER A 48 -14.61 0.35 7.06
C SER A 48 -14.97 0.61 5.60
N PRO A 49 -16.22 1.01 5.30
CA PRO A 49 -16.69 1.27 3.94
C PRO A 49 -15.86 2.34 3.22
N ALA A 50 -15.18 3.20 3.97
CA ALA A 50 -14.26 4.21 3.43
C ALA A 50 -13.17 3.58 2.54
N VAL A 51 -12.66 2.40 2.88
CA VAL A 51 -11.66 1.69 2.06
C VAL A 51 -12.28 1.25 0.73
N ILE A 52 -13.50 0.72 0.76
CA ILE A 52 -14.25 0.32 -0.43
C ILE A 52 -14.52 1.52 -1.34
N PHE A 53 -14.91 2.67 -0.76
CA PHE A 53 -15.12 3.89 -1.55
C PHE A 53 -13.83 4.39 -2.21
N VAL A 54 -12.69 4.32 -1.53
CA VAL A 54 -11.39 4.66 -2.15
C VAL A 54 -11.06 3.69 -3.27
N TRP A 55 -11.31 2.39 -3.08
CA TRP A 55 -11.09 1.38 -4.10
C TRP A 55 -11.96 1.62 -5.34
N LEU A 56 -13.26 1.87 -5.17
CA LEU A 56 -14.17 2.21 -6.28
C LEU A 56 -13.73 3.48 -7.02
N LYS A 57 -13.31 4.53 -6.29
CA LYS A 57 -12.77 5.75 -6.91
C LYS A 57 -11.51 5.48 -7.73
N THR A 58 -10.66 4.55 -7.28
CA THR A 58 -9.46 4.17 -8.02
C THR A 58 -9.81 3.35 -9.27
N ILE A 59 -10.80 2.46 -9.19
CA ILE A 59 -11.32 1.73 -10.36
C ILE A 59 -11.85 2.70 -11.42
N LEU A 60 -12.64 3.70 -11.01
CA LEU A 60 -13.16 4.71 -11.94
C LEU A 60 -12.04 5.43 -12.70
N LYS A 61 -10.92 5.72 -12.04
CA LYS A 61 -9.74 6.32 -12.69
C LYS A 61 -9.00 5.35 -13.62
N LEU A 62 -9.10 4.06 -13.37
CA LEU A 62 -8.51 2.99 -14.19
C LEU A 62 -9.41 2.55 -15.35
N LEU A 63 -10.65 3.03 -15.45
CA LEU A 63 -11.56 2.66 -16.54
C LEU A 63 -10.94 2.83 -17.93
N PRO A 64 -10.24 3.94 -18.27
CA PRO A 64 -9.62 4.08 -19.58
C PRO A 64 -8.63 2.95 -19.88
N PHE A 65 -7.83 2.54 -18.89
CA PHE A 65 -6.90 1.42 -19.01
C PHE A 65 -7.65 0.09 -19.23
N LEU A 66 -8.72 -0.16 -18.48
CA LEU A 66 -9.53 -1.37 -18.64
C LEU A 66 -10.20 -1.43 -20.02
N PHE A 67 -10.72 -0.30 -20.52
CA PHE A 67 -11.27 -0.22 -21.88
C PHE A 67 -10.21 -0.52 -22.94
N SER A 68 -9.01 0.06 -22.83
CA SER A 68 -7.91 -0.24 -23.73
C SER A 68 -7.51 -1.72 -23.67
N PHE A 69 -7.49 -2.32 -22.47
CA PHE A 69 -7.19 -3.74 -22.30
C PHE A 69 -8.20 -4.62 -23.05
N PHE A 70 -9.50 -4.37 -22.88
CA PHE A 70 -10.53 -5.13 -23.59
C PHE A 70 -10.47 -4.94 -25.11
N LEU A 71 -10.23 -3.71 -25.57
CA LEU A 71 -10.09 -3.40 -26.99
C LEU A 71 -8.91 -4.15 -27.61
N LEU A 72 -7.76 -4.17 -26.94
CA LEU A 72 -6.60 -4.96 -27.38
C LEU A 72 -6.92 -6.45 -27.40
N GLY A 73 -7.64 -6.96 -26.39
CA GLY A 73 -8.07 -8.35 -26.36
C GLY A 73 -8.95 -8.73 -27.56
N ILE A 74 -9.84 -7.84 -28.01
CA ILE A 74 -10.61 -8.03 -29.25
C ILE A 74 -9.70 -8.07 -30.47
N ILE A 75 -8.75 -7.13 -30.59
CA ILE A 75 -7.80 -7.07 -31.72
C ILE A 75 -6.96 -8.35 -31.83
N PHE A 76 -6.54 -8.90 -30.69
CA PHE A 76 -5.70 -10.10 -30.64
C PHE A 76 -6.50 -11.42 -30.55
N ASN A 77 -7.84 -11.37 -30.70
CA ASN A 77 -8.72 -12.54 -30.58
C ASN A 77 -8.56 -13.33 -29.27
N ILE A 78 -8.31 -12.64 -28.15
CA ILE A 78 -8.25 -13.26 -26.82
C ILE A 78 -9.69 -13.56 -26.34
N PRO A 79 -9.98 -14.76 -25.84
CA PRO A 79 -11.28 -15.09 -25.28
C PRO A 79 -11.73 -14.10 -24.19
N PHE A 80 -12.99 -13.67 -24.25
CA PHE A 80 -13.49 -12.61 -23.36
C PHE A 80 -13.51 -13.03 -21.88
N ASP A 81 -13.75 -14.31 -21.61
CA ASP A 81 -13.71 -14.92 -20.28
C ASP A 81 -12.31 -14.85 -19.65
N GLU A 82 -11.25 -15.09 -20.45
CA GLU A 82 -9.86 -14.92 -19.99
C GLU A 82 -9.56 -13.45 -19.66
N GLN A 83 -10.04 -12.52 -20.49
CA GLN A 83 -9.89 -11.08 -20.24
C GLN A 83 -10.58 -10.65 -18.94
N ILE A 84 -11.81 -11.09 -18.69
CA ILE A 84 -12.53 -10.82 -17.44
C ILE A 84 -11.76 -11.36 -16.24
N LEU A 85 -11.23 -12.58 -16.34
CA LEU A 85 -10.47 -13.21 -15.25
C LEU A 85 -9.24 -12.38 -14.87
N VAL A 86 -8.49 -11.91 -15.86
CA VAL A 86 -7.33 -11.03 -15.64
C VAL A 86 -7.77 -9.72 -14.99
N VAL A 87 -8.84 -9.10 -15.48
CA VAL A 87 -9.37 -7.86 -14.89
C VAL A 87 -9.78 -8.08 -13.44
N LEU A 88 -10.48 -9.16 -13.11
CA LEU A 88 -10.86 -9.47 -11.73
C LEU A 88 -9.63 -9.63 -10.82
N ARG A 89 -8.57 -10.29 -11.30
CA ARG A 89 -7.29 -10.38 -10.56
C ARG A 89 -6.67 -9.00 -10.33
N ILE A 90 -6.63 -8.14 -11.35
CA ILE A 90 -6.15 -6.75 -11.22
C ILE A 90 -6.98 -5.99 -10.19
N LEU A 91 -8.31 -6.10 -10.23
CA LEU A 91 -9.20 -5.43 -9.29
C LEU A 91 -8.98 -5.89 -7.85
N PHE A 92 -8.71 -7.18 -7.64
CA PHE A 92 -8.39 -7.72 -6.32
C PHE A 92 -7.02 -7.25 -5.82
N ILE A 93 -5.99 -7.26 -6.66
CA ILE A 93 -4.66 -6.71 -6.32
C ILE A 93 -4.77 -5.23 -5.97
N LEU A 94 -5.58 -4.49 -6.71
CA LEU A 94 -5.88 -3.09 -6.44
C LEU A 94 -6.59 -2.90 -5.09
N LEU A 95 -7.53 -3.79 -4.74
CA LEU A 95 -8.23 -3.77 -3.46
C LEU A 95 -7.23 -3.92 -2.29
N LEU A 96 -6.34 -4.91 -2.38
CA LEU A 96 -5.30 -5.15 -1.37
C LEU A 96 -4.34 -3.96 -1.25
N SER A 97 -3.96 -3.37 -2.38
CA SER A 97 -3.10 -2.18 -2.43
C SER A 97 -3.76 -0.98 -1.76
N VAL A 98 -5.05 -0.73 -2.05
CA VAL A 98 -5.83 0.35 -1.43
C VAL A 98 -6.02 0.10 0.06
N PHE A 99 -6.30 -1.13 0.47
CA PHE A 99 -6.40 -1.51 1.88
C PHE A 99 -5.11 -1.19 2.63
N LEU A 100 -3.96 -1.58 2.09
CA LEU A 100 -2.66 -1.33 2.73
C LEU A 100 -2.35 0.17 2.79
N ALA A 101 -2.47 0.89 1.67
CA ALA A 101 -2.14 2.30 1.56
C ALA A 101 -3.08 3.20 2.39
N SER A 102 -4.36 2.85 2.50
CA SER A 102 -5.35 3.68 3.21
C SER A 102 -5.36 3.44 4.71
N THR A 103 -4.84 2.31 5.19
CA THR A 103 -4.96 1.91 6.60
C THR A 103 -3.65 1.84 7.36
N ASN A 104 -2.50 1.91 6.68
CA ASN A 104 -1.19 2.01 7.32
C ASN A 104 -0.58 3.39 7.14
N SER A 105 0.14 3.84 8.16
CA SER A 105 1.07 4.95 8.01
C SER A 105 2.47 4.41 7.72
N ILE A 106 3.31 5.24 7.12
CA ILE A 106 4.70 4.87 6.88
C ILE A 106 5.41 4.63 8.23
N GLU A 107 5.08 5.43 9.23
CA GLU A 107 5.58 5.29 10.60
C GLU A 107 5.22 3.94 11.22
N SER A 108 3.99 3.45 11.03
CA SER A 108 3.57 2.16 11.57
C SER A 108 4.27 0.98 10.89
N ILE A 109 4.59 1.10 9.60
CA ILE A 109 5.36 0.11 8.85
C ILE A 109 6.81 0.08 9.34
N LEU A 110 7.46 1.24 9.45
CA LEU A 110 8.85 1.37 9.93
C LEU A 110 9.01 0.82 11.35
N ALA A 111 8.01 1.05 12.19
CA ALA A 111 7.97 0.58 13.55
C ALA A 111 8.06 -0.95 13.71
N CYS A 112 7.60 -1.68 12.69
CA CYS A 112 7.52 -3.12 12.71
C CYS A 112 8.80 -3.82 12.24
N PHE A 113 9.79 -3.10 11.69
CA PHE A 113 11.02 -3.72 11.20
C PHE A 113 11.98 -4.07 12.35
N PRO A 114 12.35 -5.35 12.54
CA PRO A 114 13.30 -5.77 13.57
C PRO A 114 14.72 -5.23 13.33
N MET A 115 14.99 -4.73 12.11
CA MET A 115 16.29 -4.16 11.71
C MET A 115 16.70 -2.89 12.48
N ARG A 116 15.79 -2.26 13.24
CA ARG A 116 16.14 -1.13 14.15
C ARG A 116 17.31 -1.47 15.08
N LYS A 117 17.49 -2.75 15.44
CA LYS A 117 18.57 -3.21 16.34
C LYS A 117 19.74 -3.92 15.63
N ALA A 118 19.52 -4.51 14.44
CA ALA A 118 20.48 -5.44 13.83
C ALA A 118 21.31 -4.83 12.68
N ASN A 119 20.80 -3.81 11.96
CA ASN A 119 21.54 -3.19 10.86
C ASN A 119 21.21 -1.69 10.76
N SER A 120 21.83 -0.91 11.66
CA SER A 120 21.50 0.51 11.89
C SER A 120 21.65 1.37 10.64
N ASN A 121 22.62 1.07 9.77
CA ASN A 121 22.92 1.93 8.62
C ASN A 121 21.89 1.80 7.51
N PHE A 122 21.44 0.58 7.20
CA PHE A 122 20.38 0.37 6.21
C PHE A 122 19.04 0.94 6.70
N PHE A 123 18.71 0.70 7.97
CA PHE A 123 17.49 1.26 8.56
C PHE A 123 17.53 2.79 8.58
N PHE A 124 18.68 3.38 8.94
CA PHE A 124 18.88 4.82 8.86
C PHE A 124 18.71 5.35 7.44
N PHE A 125 19.34 4.72 6.44
CA PHE A 125 19.19 5.10 5.04
C PHE A 125 17.73 5.06 4.57
N LEU A 126 16.98 4.03 4.97
CA LEU A 126 15.57 3.87 4.61
C LEU A 126 14.71 4.98 5.26
N VAL A 127 14.90 5.23 6.56
CA VAL A 127 14.20 6.32 7.27
C VAL A 127 14.58 7.69 6.68
N ALA A 128 15.84 7.92 6.34
CA ALA A 128 16.31 9.15 5.71
C ALA A 128 15.71 9.36 4.32
N THR A 129 15.62 8.30 3.51
CA THR A 129 14.99 8.36 2.19
C THR A 129 13.52 8.76 2.30
N ILE A 130 12.78 8.15 3.24
CA ILE A 130 11.37 8.50 3.48
C ILE A 130 11.23 9.95 3.96
N SER A 131 12.09 10.39 4.87
CA SER A 131 12.09 11.77 5.38
C SER A 131 12.50 12.79 4.31
N PHE A 132 13.28 12.39 3.31
CA PHE A 132 13.70 13.25 2.20
C PHE A 132 12.57 13.54 1.22
N VAL A 133 11.69 12.57 0.92
CA VAL A 133 10.56 12.73 -0.03
C VAL A 133 9.72 13.99 0.23
N PRO A 134 9.19 14.27 1.43
CA PRO A 134 8.39 15.47 1.67
C PRO A 134 9.20 16.77 1.51
N ILE A 135 10.49 16.76 1.86
CA ILE A 135 11.39 17.90 1.68
C ILE A 135 11.57 18.17 0.18
N PHE A 136 11.85 17.13 -0.60
CA PHE A 136 11.94 17.23 -2.05
C PHE A 136 10.65 17.76 -2.67
N ILE A 137 9.48 17.21 -2.30
CA ILE A 137 8.19 17.66 -2.82
C ILE A 137 7.95 19.14 -2.51
N LYS A 138 8.28 19.60 -1.29
CA LYS A 138 8.16 20.99 -0.88
C LYS A 138 8.99 21.91 -1.79
N TYR A 139 10.25 21.59 -2.02
CA TYR A 139 11.12 22.41 -2.88
C TYR A 139 10.75 22.30 -4.35
N TYR A 140 10.33 21.12 -4.83
CA TYR A 140 9.80 20.94 -6.17
C TYR A 140 8.58 21.85 -6.42
N GLN A 141 7.65 21.95 -5.47
CA GLN A 141 6.49 22.84 -5.58
C GLN A 141 6.88 24.33 -5.58
N ILE A 142 7.95 24.71 -4.88
CA ILE A 142 8.48 26.09 -4.89
C ILE A 142 9.12 26.40 -6.24
N GLU A 143 9.99 25.52 -6.75
CA GLU A 143 10.69 25.73 -8.01
C GLU A 143 9.76 25.64 -9.23
N LYS A 144 8.74 24.77 -9.17
CA LYS A 144 7.68 24.69 -10.19
C LYS A 144 6.90 26.00 -10.36
N LYS A 145 6.87 26.87 -9.34
CA LYS A 145 6.24 28.20 -9.45
C LYS A 145 7.14 29.25 -10.09
N LYS A 146 8.46 29.00 -10.14
CA LYS A 146 9.47 29.96 -10.62
C LYS A 146 9.88 29.70 -12.06
N ASP A 147 9.97 28.44 -12.46
CA ASP A 147 10.43 28.03 -13.78
C ASP A 147 9.37 27.15 -14.48
N LYS A 148 9.43 27.09 -15.81
CA LYS A 148 8.61 26.19 -16.63
C LYS A 148 9.41 24.98 -17.12
N ASN A 149 10.75 25.05 -17.12
CA ASN A 149 11.60 23.96 -17.56
C ASN A 149 11.69 22.88 -16.46
N ILE A 150 11.15 21.70 -16.77
CA ILE A 150 11.06 20.60 -15.81
C ILE A 150 12.41 20.10 -15.32
N LEU A 151 13.43 20.07 -16.18
CA LEU A 151 14.78 19.63 -15.81
C LEU A 151 15.39 20.59 -14.79
N ARG A 152 15.25 21.90 -15.04
CA ARG A 152 15.74 22.94 -14.14
C ARG A 152 14.99 22.98 -12.81
N ILE A 153 13.67 22.74 -12.83
CA ILE A 153 12.88 22.57 -11.61
C ILE A 153 13.42 21.41 -10.77
N ILE A 154 13.67 20.26 -11.40
CA ILE A 154 14.17 19.06 -10.72
C ILE A 154 15.57 19.32 -10.15
N GLU A 155 16.48 19.85 -10.97
CA GLU A 155 17.86 20.17 -10.56
C GLU A 155 17.87 21.14 -9.37
N ASN A 156 17.14 22.26 -9.46
CA ASN A 156 17.06 23.25 -8.39
C ASN A 156 16.41 22.68 -7.13
N ALA A 157 15.38 21.83 -7.27
CA ALA A 157 14.73 21.17 -6.15
C ALA A 157 15.68 20.19 -5.46
N PHE A 158 16.47 19.41 -6.21
CA PHE A 158 17.50 18.55 -5.66
C PHE A 158 18.56 19.36 -4.91
N PHE A 159 19.10 20.41 -5.53
CA PHE A 159 20.13 21.23 -4.90
C PHE A 159 19.62 21.91 -3.63
N SER A 160 18.39 22.44 -3.66
CA SER A 160 17.74 23.05 -2.49
C SER A 160 17.47 22.05 -1.38
N SER A 161 17.05 20.83 -1.73
CA SER A 161 16.80 19.75 -0.76
C SER A 161 18.10 19.22 -0.17
N PHE A 162 19.16 19.13 -0.97
CA PHE A 162 20.49 18.70 -0.54
C PHE A 162 21.10 19.67 0.48
N ARG A 163 20.89 20.98 0.30
CA ARG A 163 21.26 21.99 1.31
C ARG A 163 20.53 21.81 2.66
N LYS A 164 19.45 21.03 2.70
CA LYS A 164 18.69 20.68 3.91
C LYS A 164 18.94 19.27 4.41
N ILE A 165 20.03 18.62 3.98
CA ILE A 165 20.36 17.25 4.41
C ILE A 165 20.49 17.12 5.94
N ASN A 166 20.96 18.16 6.63
CA ASN A 166 21.03 18.17 8.10
C ASN A 166 19.64 18.08 8.75
N GLU A 167 18.61 18.70 8.15
CA GLU A 167 17.22 18.58 8.64
C GLU A 167 16.69 17.15 8.46
N VAL A 168 17.06 16.49 7.35
CA VAL A 168 16.76 15.07 7.09
C VAL A 168 17.44 14.19 8.13
N GLU A 169 18.71 14.44 8.43
CA GLU A 169 19.48 13.67 9.40
C GLU A 169 18.90 13.79 10.81
N ILE A 170 18.60 15.00 11.26
CA ILE A 170 18.01 15.27 12.57
C ILE A 170 16.64 14.58 12.68
N SER A 171 15.74 14.82 11.73
CA SER A 171 14.39 14.22 11.74
C SER A 171 14.43 12.69 11.65
N SER A 172 15.42 12.12 10.95
CA SER A 172 15.60 10.68 10.88
C SER A 172 16.10 10.10 12.21
N LYS A 173 17.07 10.74 12.86
CA LYS A 173 17.55 10.37 14.20
C LYS A 173 16.42 10.43 15.23
N GLU A 174 15.61 11.49 15.20
CA GLU A 174 14.43 11.62 16.06
C GLU A 174 13.45 10.46 15.83
N ARG A 175 13.05 10.20 14.57
CA ARG A 175 12.14 9.08 14.24
C ARG A 175 12.70 7.72 14.67
N ILE A 176 14.01 7.50 14.57
CA ILE A 176 14.67 6.27 14.99
C ILE A 176 14.73 6.16 16.51
N ASN A 177 14.81 7.27 17.24
CA ASN A 177 14.93 7.28 18.70
C ASN A 177 13.58 7.34 19.41
N THR A 178 12.52 7.82 18.75
CA THR A 178 11.17 7.87 19.32
C THR A 178 10.71 6.45 19.70
N PRO A 179 10.25 6.24 20.95
CA PRO A 179 9.65 4.98 21.35
C PRO A 179 8.35 4.79 20.58
N ILE A 180 8.25 3.65 19.90
CA ILE A 180 7.03 3.29 19.18
C ILE A 180 6.03 2.81 20.23
N PRO A 181 4.78 3.30 20.25
CA PRO A 181 3.76 2.75 21.10
C PRO A 181 3.58 1.26 20.76
N LYS A 182 3.79 0.38 21.75
CA LYS A 182 3.56 -1.05 21.57
C LYS A 182 2.10 -1.23 21.16
N GLN A 183 1.88 -1.75 19.96
CA GLN A 183 0.56 -2.21 19.57
C GLN A 183 0.35 -3.59 20.18
N ASP A 184 -0.64 -3.71 21.07
CA ASP A 184 -0.99 -5.00 21.65
C ASP A 184 -1.40 -5.96 20.52
N PHE A 185 -0.67 -7.06 20.41
CA PHE A 185 -0.94 -8.08 19.41
C PHE A 185 -2.33 -8.70 19.62
N TRP A 186 -2.68 -8.95 20.89
CA TRP A 186 -3.96 -9.54 21.31
C TRP A 186 -5.07 -8.50 21.43
N ASN A 187 -5.43 -7.88 20.30
CA ASN A 187 -6.56 -6.97 20.23
C ASN A 187 -7.60 -7.44 19.20
N ILE A 188 -8.86 -7.04 19.38
CA ILE A 188 -9.98 -7.42 18.49
C ILE A 188 -9.67 -7.10 17.02
N PRO A 189 -9.10 -5.92 16.67
CA PRO A 189 -8.71 -5.63 15.29
C PRO A 189 -7.74 -6.65 14.69
N ASN A 190 -6.70 -7.06 15.41
CA ASN A 190 -5.73 -8.06 14.95
C ASN A 190 -6.36 -9.44 14.83
N PHE A 191 -7.25 -9.80 15.77
CA PHE A 191 -7.97 -11.06 15.71
C PHE A 191 -8.82 -11.19 14.44
N SER A 192 -9.53 -10.12 14.04
CA SER A 192 -10.29 -10.12 12.79
C SER A 192 -9.42 -10.36 11.54
N LEU A 193 -8.18 -9.86 11.58
CA LEU A 193 -7.22 -10.02 10.50
C LEU A 193 -6.64 -11.44 10.50
N LEU A 194 -6.33 -12.00 11.66
CA LEU A 194 -5.95 -13.41 11.80
C LEU A 194 -7.04 -14.35 11.30
N LEU A 195 -8.31 -14.04 11.54
CA LEU A 195 -9.45 -14.81 11.02
C LEU A 195 -9.49 -14.76 9.48
N LEU A 196 -9.23 -13.60 8.86
CA LEU A 196 -9.11 -13.50 7.41
C LEU A 196 -7.97 -14.36 6.86
N ILE A 197 -6.79 -14.34 7.51
CA ILE A 197 -5.65 -15.19 7.14
C ILE A 197 -6.03 -16.67 7.26
N ALA A 198 -6.64 -17.08 8.39
CA ALA A 198 -7.08 -18.45 8.58
C ALA A 198 -8.09 -18.87 7.50
N GLY A 199 -9.02 -17.98 7.14
CA GLY A 199 -9.95 -18.20 6.03
C GLY A 199 -9.24 -18.45 4.71
N TYR A 200 -8.22 -17.65 4.37
CA TYR A 200 -7.40 -17.88 3.17
C TYR A 200 -6.73 -19.25 3.19
N VAL A 201 -6.11 -19.62 4.31
CA VAL A 201 -5.39 -20.89 4.45
C VAL A 201 -6.34 -22.09 4.33
N ILE A 202 -7.50 -22.04 4.99
CA ILE A 202 -8.50 -23.10 4.91
C ILE A 202 -8.99 -23.27 3.47
N LEU A 203 -9.30 -22.17 2.79
CA LEU A 203 -9.76 -22.22 1.40
C LEU A 203 -8.69 -22.70 0.42
N LEU A 204 -7.41 -22.50 0.72
CA LEU A 204 -6.31 -23.05 -0.06
C LEU A 204 -6.08 -24.54 0.18
N SER A 205 -6.52 -25.07 1.34
CA SER A 205 -6.36 -26.48 1.70
C SER A 205 -7.45 -27.41 1.17
N ILE A 206 -8.51 -26.85 0.57
CA ILE A 206 -9.64 -27.56 -0.03
C ILE A 206 -9.43 -27.66 -1.55
#